data_AF-A0A835UCJ7-F1
#
_entry.id   AF-A0A835UCJ7-F1
#
_cell.length_a   1.000
_cell.length_b   1.000
_cell.length_c   1.000
_cell.angle_alpha   90.00
_cell.angle_beta   90.00
_cell.angle_gamma   90.00
#
_symmetry.space_group_name_H-M   'P 1'
#
loop_
_entity.id
_entity.type
_entity.pdbx_description
1 polymer ?
#
loop_
_entity_poly.entity_id
_entity_poly.type
_entity_poly.pdbx_seq_one_letter_code
_entity_poly.pdbx_strand_id
1 'polypeptide(L)' 'MNRKLLLLFFLFHISFLLSEEASHEVQPSTAATNITVVGTVFCDACSENTFSNHSYFLQGVKVQIM' A
#
# COMPACT_ATOMS: atom_id res chain seq x y z
N MET A 1 -26.14 -31.61 -36.64
CA MET A 1 -24.84 -31.25 -36.04
C MET A 1 -24.39 -32.39 -35.14
N ASN A 2 -23.22 -32.98 -35.37
CA ASN A 2 -22.80 -34.20 -34.69
C ASN A 2 -22.46 -33.94 -33.22
N ARG A 3 -22.83 -34.85 -32.31
CA ARG A 3 -22.52 -34.72 -30.87
C ARG A 3 -21.03 -34.53 -30.59
N LYS A 4 -20.16 -35.15 -31.41
CA LYS A 4 -18.70 -34.96 -31.35
C LYS A 4 -18.28 -33.53 -31.70
N LEU A 5 -18.95 -32.90 -32.67
CA LEU A 5 -18.66 -31.54 -33.11
C LEU A 5 -19.09 -30.51 -32.04
N LEU A 6 -20.21 -30.77 -31.36
CA LEU A 6 -20.66 -29.96 -30.22
C LEU A 6 -19.66 -29.99 -29.05
N LEU A 7 -19.12 -31.17 -28.74
CA LEU A 7 -18.14 -31.34 -27.67
C LEU A 7 -16.82 -30.61 -27.96
N LEU A 8 -16.36 -30.65 -29.22
CA LEU A 8 -15.15 -29.93 -29.64
C LEU A 8 -15.32 -28.41 -29.49
N PHE A 9 -16.49 -27.88 -29.85
CA PHE A 9 -16.80 -26.46 -29.70
C PHE A 9 -16.81 -26.02 -28.23
N PHE A 10 -17.38 -26.85 -27.36
CA PHE A 10 -17.41 -26.59 -25.91
C PHE A 10 -16.01 -26.58 -25.28
N LEU A 11 -15.15 -27.54 -25.66
CA LEU A 11 -13.76 -27.63 -25.17
C LEU A 11 -12.92 -26.42 -25.62
N PHE A 12 -13.12 -25.95 -26.85
CA PHE A 12 -12.42 -24.78 -27.38
C PHE A 12 -12.80 -23.50 -26.61
N HIS A 13 -14.08 -23.30 -26.30
CA HIS A 13 -14.53 -22.15 -25.51
C HIS A 13 -14.01 -22.16 -24.08
N ILE A 14 -13.97 -23.31 -23.41
CA ILE A 14 -13.40 -23.41 -22.05
C ILE A 14 -11.92 -23.04 -22.07
N SER A 15 -11.17 -23.52 -23.07
CA SER A 15 -9.74 -23.22 -23.21
C SER A 15 -9.49 -21.72 -23.43
N PHE A 16 -10.36 -21.07 -24.22
CA PHE A 16 -10.27 -19.63 -24.49
C PHE A 16 -10.59 -18.78 -23.25
N LEU A 17 -11.58 -19.20 -22.45
CA LEU A 17 -11.93 -18.51 -21.20
C LEU A 17 -10.83 -18.66 -20.13
N LEU A 18 -10.15 -19.81 -20.09
CA LEU A 18 -9.03 -20.06 -19.16
C LEU A 18 -7.75 -19.29 -19.55
N SER A 19 -7.62 -18.84 -20.80
CA SER A 19 -6.49 -17.99 -21.22
C SER A 19 -6.64 -16.52 -20.83
N GLU A 20 -7.77 -16.11 -20.26
CA GLU A 20 -8.03 -14.74 -19.80
C GLU A 20 -7.71 -14.54 -18.31
N GLU A 21 -6.87 -15.40 -17.73
CA GLU A 21 -6.14 -15.05 -16.50
C GLU A 21 -4.91 -14.23 -16.93
N ALA A 22 -5.17 -12.99 -17.37
CA ALA A 22 -4.12 -12.02 -17.60
C ALA A 22 -3.40 -11.79 -16.26
N SER A 23 -2.23 -12.38 -16.12
CA SER A 23 -1.29 -12.11 -15.04
C SER A 23 -1.11 -10.60 -14.97
N HIS A 24 -1.75 -9.97 -13.99
CA HIS A 24 -1.50 -8.59 -13.63
C HIS A 24 -0.09 -8.54 -13.05
N GLU A 25 0.91 -8.52 -13.93
CA GLU A 25 2.24 -8.05 -13.60
C GLU A 25 2.03 -6.63 -13.08
N VAL A 26 2.11 -6.47 -11.75
CA VAL A 26 2.20 -5.16 -11.12
C VAL A 26 3.50 -4.56 -11.64
N GLN A 27 3.39 -3.80 -12.73
CA GLN A 27 4.51 -3.03 -13.24
C GLN A 27 4.97 -2.16 -12.07
N PRO A 28 6.23 -2.26 -11.62
CA PRO A 28 6.72 -1.46 -10.51
C PRO A 28 6.45 -0.01 -10.87
N SER A 29 5.50 0.61 -10.18
CA SER A 29 5.20 2.01 -10.41
C SER A 29 6.46 2.76 -10.00
N THR A 30 7.17 3.32 -10.97
CA THR A 30 8.27 4.27 -10.74
C THR A 30 7.77 5.60 -10.16
N ALA A 31 6.49 5.66 -9.76
CA ALA A 31 5.89 6.78 -9.07
C ALA A 31 6.62 7.01 -7.75
N ALA A 32 7.44 8.06 -7.71
CA ALA A 32 7.98 8.58 -6.47
C ALA A 32 6.82 8.82 -5.49
N THR A 33 6.80 8.04 -4.41
CA THR A 33 5.77 8.17 -3.39
C THR A 33 6.18 9.30 -2.47
N ASN A 34 5.38 10.36 -2.44
CA ASN A 34 5.60 11.49 -1.53
C ASN A 34 5.06 11.13 -0.14
N ILE A 35 5.96 10.98 0.83
CA ILE A 35 5.61 10.72 2.23
C ILE A 35 5.84 12.00 3.03
N THR A 36 4.83 12.44 3.78
CA THR A 36 4.94 13.57 4.71
C THR A 36 4.78 13.07 6.14
N VAL A 37 5.76 13.36 7.00
CA VAL A 37 5.71 13.06 8.43
C VAL A 37 5.41 14.36 9.18
N VAL A 38 4.34 14.35 9.98
CA VAL A 38 3.94 15.51 10.81
C VAL A 38 4.03 15.10 12.27
N GLY A 39 4.62 15.96 13.10
CA GLY A 39 4.77 15.73 14.53
C GLY A 39 5.04 17.03 15.29
N THR A 40 5.01 16.93 16.62
CA THR A 40 5.38 18.03 17.52
C THR A 40 6.43 17.53 18.51
N VAL A 41 7.22 18.45 19.05
CA VAL A 41 8.21 18.15 20.09
C VAL A 41 7.78 18.89 21.35
N PHE A 42 7.74 18.18 22.48
CA PHE A 42 7.47 18.77 23.78
C PHE A 42 8.66 18.61 24.71
N CYS A 43 8.82 19.54 25.65
CA CYS A 43 9.70 19.38 26.79
C CYS A 43 8.94 18.65 27.90
N ASP A 44 9.46 17.50 28.31
CA ASP A 44 9.06 16.85 29.55
C ASP A 44 9.70 17.58 30.74
N ALA A 45 9.03 18.63 31.20
CA ALA A 45 9.52 19.49 32.29
C ALA A 45 9.69 18.75 33.62
N CYS A 46 9.05 17.58 33.78
CA CYS A 46 9.09 16.79 35.02
C CYS A 46 10.05 15.59 34.93
N SER A 47 10.60 15.26 33.75
CA SER A 47 11.46 14.08 33.53
C SER A 47 10.77 12.74 33.88
N GLU A 48 9.47 12.65 33.65
CA GLU A 48 8.65 11.46 33.92
C GLU A 48 8.50 10.55 32.68
N ASN A 49 9.22 10.85 31.61
CA ASN A 49 9.18 10.19 30.30
C ASN A 49 7.77 10.11 29.70
N THR A 50 6.94 11.12 29.97
CA THR A 50 5.54 11.15 29.52
C THR A 50 5.06 12.58 29.30
N PHE A 51 4.05 12.73 28.43
CA PHE A 51 3.38 14.01 28.24
C PHE A 51 2.44 14.29 29.41
N SER A 52 2.48 15.51 29.94
CA SER A 52 1.67 15.93 31.09
C SER A 52 1.19 17.37 30.96
N ASN A 53 0.38 17.84 31.90
CA ASN A 53 -0.07 19.23 31.96
C ASN A 53 1.07 20.23 32.22
N HIS A 54 2.23 19.77 32.66
CA HIS A 54 3.42 20.61 32.82
C HIS A 54 4.32 20.60 31.57
N SER A 55 4.03 19.75 30.59
CA SER A 55 4.74 19.74 29.32
C SER A 55 4.39 20.95 28.47
N TYR A 56 5.34 21.41 27.66
CA TYR A 56 5.13 22.51 26.72
C TYR A 56 5.83 22.24 25.40
N PHE A 57 5.26 22.78 24.31
CA PHE A 57 5.80 22.57 22.97
C PHE A 57 7.04 23.43 22.74
N LEU A 58 8.07 22.80 22.16
CA LEU A 58 9.29 23.49 21.77
C LEU A 58 9.18 23.98 20.32
N GLN A 59 9.41 25.28 20.13
CA GLN A 59 9.47 25.89 18.80
C GLN A 59 10.91 25.96 18.30
N GLY A 60 11.11 25.88 16.99
CA GLY A 60 12.43 26.06 16.35
C GLY A 60 13.43 24.92 16.58
N VAL A 61 12.99 23.79 17.14
CA VAL A 61 13.86 22.61 17.31
C VAL A 61 14.07 21.89 15.97
N LYS A 62 15.27 21.34 15.80
CA LYS A 62 15.63 20.54 14.64
C LYS A 62 15.41 19.06 14.96
N VAL A 63 14.70 18.37 14.08
CA VAL A 63 14.43 16.93 14.18
C VAL A 63 15.00 16.25 12.95
N GLN A 64 15.73 15.15 13.14
CA GLN A 64 16.23 14.30 12.07
C GLN A 64 15.39 13.02 12.04
N ILE A 65 14.79 12.73 10.88
CA ILE A 65 14.12 11.45 10.59
C ILE A 65 15.10 10.63 9.75
N MET A 66 15.32 9.37 10.12
CA MET A 66 16.20 8.42 9.41
C MET A 66 15.38 7.36 8.69
#